data_AF-G7EKK3-F1
#
_entry.id   AF-G7EKK3-F1
#
_cell.length_a   1.000
_cell.length_b   1.000
_cell.length_c   1.000
_cell.angle_alpha   90.00
_cell.angle_beta   90.00
_cell.angle_gamma   90.00
#
_symmetry.space_group_name_H-M   'P 1'
#
loop_
_entity.id
_entity.type
_entity.pdbx_description
1 polymer ?
#
loop_
_entity_poly.entity_id
_entity_poly.type
_entity_poly.pdbx_seq_one_letter_code
_entity_poly.pdbx_strand_id
1 'polypeptide(L)'
;MALRIKNPDESHAYSWVWVNPYNANILNSFDASKTNLTTQVWNFKYKFHIGEFAGPVVQFLWLLIALSLTFFIVSGVYFWLKRHKWK
;
A
#
# COMPACT_ATOMS: atom_id res chain seq x y z
N MET A 1 -14.82 -7.92 22.10
CA MET A 1 -14.48 -8.04 20.66
C MET A 1 -13.94 -6.71 20.17
N ALA A 2 -12.93 -6.72 19.29
CA ALA A 2 -12.44 -5.53 18.62
C ALA A 2 -12.97 -5.52 17.18
N LEU A 3 -13.65 -4.44 16.80
CA LEU A 3 -14.21 -4.23 15.47
C LEU A 3 -13.41 -3.15 14.76
N ARG A 4 -13.03 -3.43 13.52
CA ARG A 4 -12.31 -2.49 12.67
C ARG A 4 -13.34 -1.71 11.85
N ILE A 5 -13.29 -0.39 11.90
CA ILE A 5 -14.26 0.49 11.27
C ILE A 5 -13.53 1.42 10.31
N LYS A 6 -14.15 1.71 9.17
CA LYS A 6 -13.69 2.71 8.20
C LYS A 6 -14.58 3.93 8.30
N ASN A 7 -14.02 5.06 8.73
CA ASN A 7 -14.70 6.35 8.70
C ASN A 7 -14.74 6.90 7.25
N PRO A 8 -15.66 7.82 6.90
CA PRO A 8 -15.78 8.36 5.54
C PRO A 8 -14.49 8.99 5.01
N ASP A 9 -13.74 9.67 5.87
CA ASP A 9 -12.48 10.35 5.53
C ASP A 9 -11.27 9.40 5.54
N GLU A 10 -11.46 8.15 5.99
CA GLU A 10 -10.43 7.14 5.98
C GLU A 10 -10.41 6.40 4.65
N SER A 11 -9.22 6.10 4.16
CA SER A 11 -9.09 5.32 2.94
C SER A 11 -9.16 3.81 3.15
N HIS A 12 -8.75 3.35 4.33
CA HIS A 12 -8.86 1.99 4.79
C HIS A 12 -9.40 2.03 6.23
N ALA A 13 -9.99 0.94 6.72
CA ALA A 13 -10.40 0.88 8.12
C ALA A 13 -9.16 1.03 9.03
N TYR A 14 -8.92 2.20 9.60
CA TYR A 14 -7.84 2.44 10.56
C TYR A 14 -8.39 2.66 11.97
N SER A 15 -9.67 3.00 12.06
CA SER A 15 -10.42 3.12 13.31
C SER A 15 -10.80 1.77 13.92
N TRP A 16 -10.96 1.77 15.24
CA TRP A 16 -11.30 0.58 16.02
C TRP A 16 -12.37 0.91 17.08
N VAL A 17 -13.27 -0.03 17.30
CA VAL A 17 -14.23 0.02 18.41
C VAL A 17 -14.17 -1.30 19.16
N TRP A 18 -13.98 -1.23 20.46
CA TRP A 18 -13.99 -2.39 21.35
C TRP A 18 -15.34 -2.47 22.02
N VAL A 19 -16.01 -3.62 21.88
CA VAL A 19 -17.33 -3.88 22.45
C VAL A 19 -17.30 -5.11 23.34
N ASN A 20 -18.10 -5.11 24.40
CA ASN A 20 -18.36 -6.29 25.19
C ASN A 20 -19.22 -7.27 24.34
N PRO A 21 -18.75 -8.50 24.11
CA PRO A 21 -19.44 -9.43 23.22
C PRO A 21 -20.76 -9.98 23.80
N TYR A 22 -21.00 -9.85 25.10
CA TYR A 22 -22.18 -10.42 25.76
C TYR A 22 -23.37 -9.46 25.83
N ASN A 23 -23.12 -8.15 25.82
CA ASN A 23 -24.17 -7.14 25.98
C ASN A 23 -24.03 -5.95 25.02
N ALA A 24 -23.09 -6.00 24.07
CA ALA A 24 -22.84 -4.97 23.06
C ALA A 24 -22.43 -3.58 23.61
N ASN A 25 -22.08 -3.46 24.90
CA ASN A 25 -21.61 -2.19 25.45
C ASN A 25 -20.26 -1.80 24.83
N ILE A 26 -20.13 -0.52 24.44
CA ILE A 26 -18.86 0.03 23.94
C ILE A 26 -17.91 0.21 25.12
N LEU A 27 -16.76 -0.45 25.04
CA LEU A 27 -15.70 -0.37 26.04
C LEU A 27 -14.70 0.74 25.70
N ASN A 28 -14.39 0.90 24.40
CA ASN A 28 -13.47 1.92 23.92
C ASN A 28 -13.66 2.18 22.41
N SER A 29 -13.20 3.34 21.94
CA SER A 29 -13.16 3.71 20.53
C SER A 29 -11.88 4.47 20.19
N PHE A 30 -11.30 4.17 19.04
CA PHE A 30 -10.17 4.86 18.46
C PHE A 30 -10.54 5.37 17.08
N ASP A 31 -10.49 6.69 16.89
CA ASP A 31 -10.78 7.38 15.65
C ASP A 31 -9.48 7.80 14.96
N ALA A 32 -9.08 7.07 13.93
CA ALA A 32 -7.82 7.31 13.23
C ALA A 32 -7.85 8.61 12.39
N SER A 33 -9.04 9.10 11.99
CA SER A 33 -9.18 10.35 11.23
C SER A 33 -8.80 11.60 12.04
N LYS A 34 -8.92 11.53 13.37
CA LYS A 34 -8.61 12.63 14.29
C LYS A 34 -7.19 12.58 14.88
N THR A 35 -6.36 11.67 14.38
CA THR A 35 -5.01 11.48 14.90
C THR A 35 -4.02 12.52 14.37
N ASN A 36 -2.87 12.65 15.05
CA ASN A 36 -1.80 13.54 14.64
C ASN A 36 -1.18 13.13 13.28
N LEU A 37 -0.40 14.05 12.70
CA LEU A 37 0.29 13.84 11.43
C LEU A 37 1.13 12.56 11.42
N THR A 38 1.84 12.26 12.52
CA THR A 38 2.68 11.06 12.64
C THR A 38 1.86 9.78 12.41
N THR A 39 0.68 9.69 13.01
CA THR A 39 -0.21 8.53 12.86
C THR A 39 -0.83 8.48 11.47
N GLN A 40 -1.19 9.63 10.90
CA GLN A 40 -1.68 9.71 9.51
C GLN A 40 -0.63 9.25 8.50
N VAL A 41 0.64 9.66 8.67
CA VAL A 41 1.77 9.19 7.85
C VAL A 41 1.99 7.69 8.04
N TRP A 42 1.86 7.17 9.25
CA TRP A 42 1.93 5.73 9.50
C TRP A 42 0.81 4.96 8.78
N ASN A 43 -0.41 5.50 8.76
CA ASN A 43 -1.53 4.92 8.01
C ASN A 43 -1.29 4.97 6.50
N PHE A 44 -0.68 6.05 5.98
CA PHE A 44 -0.32 6.18 4.57
C PHE A 44 0.59 5.04 4.07
N LYS A 45 1.46 4.49 4.93
CA LYS A 45 2.30 3.33 4.61
C LYS A 45 1.52 2.20 3.93
N TYR A 46 0.29 1.94 4.38
CA TYR A 46 -0.53 0.88 3.80
C TYR A 46 -0.91 1.20 2.35
N LYS A 47 -1.43 2.42 2.09
CA LYS A 47 -1.72 2.90 0.73
C LYS A 47 -0.51 2.83 -0.18
N PHE A 48 0.64 3.23 0.34
CA PHE A 48 1.90 3.15 -0.38
C PHE A 48 2.26 1.70 -0.73
N HIS A 49 2.15 0.79 0.24
CA HIS A 49 2.46 -0.64 0.05
C HIS A 49 1.59 -1.32 -1.01
N ILE A 50 0.30 -0.98 -1.07
CA ILE A 50 -0.62 -1.56 -2.07
C ILE A 50 -0.63 -0.79 -3.40
N GLY A 51 0.15 0.28 -3.54
CA GLY A 51 0.20 1.09 -4.76
C GLY A 51 -1.02 1.99 -4.97
N GLU A 52 -1.84 2.24 -3.95
CA GLU A 52 -3.07 3.04 -4.03
C GLU A 52 -2.88 4.47 -3.46
N PHE A 53 -1.75 5.11 -3.80
CA PHE A 53 -1.34 6.38 -3.17
C PHE A 53 -1.33 7.60 -4.08
N ALA A 54 -1.45 7.46 -5.40
CA ALA A 54 -1.37 8.60 -6.33
C ALA A 54 -2.13 8.39 -7.65
N GLY A 55 -3.18 7.58 -7.62
CA GLY A 55 -4.10 7.37 -8.75
C GLY A 55 -3.51 6.57 -9.93
N PRO A 56 -4.30 6.40 -11.01
CA PRO A 56 -3.96 5.48 -12.09
C PRO A 56 -2.70 5.85 -12.88
N VAL A 57 -2.42 7.16 -13.03
CA VAL A 57 -1.24 7.63 -13.78
C VAL A 57 0.04 7.22 -13.08
N VAL A 58 0.14 7.43 -11.75
CA VAL A 58 1.32 7.03 -10.99
C VAL A 58 1.43 5.51 -10.90
N GLN A 59 0.30 4.79 -10.79
CA GLN A 59 0.30 3.33 -10.85
C GLN A 59 0.89 2.81 -12.17
N PHE A 60 0.53 3.43 -13.30
CA PHE A 60 1.08 3.07 -14.60
C PHE A 60 2.58 3.37 -14.70
N LEU A 61 3.03 4.54 -14.21
CA LEU A 61 4.46 4.84 -14.14
C LEU A 61 5.22 3.84 -13.26
N TRP A 62 4.63 3.44 -12.13
CA TRP A 62 5.23 2.45 -11.23
C TRP A 62 5.35 1.07 -11.90
N LEU A 63 4.35 0.69 -12.69
CA LEU A 63 4.41 -0.51 -13.52
C LEU A 63 5.56 -0.45 -14.54
N LEU A 64 5.75 0.68 -15.22
CA LEU A 64 6.86 0.85 -16.16
C LEU A 64 8.23 0.74 -15.46
N ILE A 65 8.36 1.35 -14.28
CA ILE A 65 9.58 1.23 -13.46
C ILE A 65 9.83 -0.22 -13.06
N ALA A 66 8.82 -0.94 -12.60
CA ALA A 66 8.95 -2.35 -12.23
C ALA A 66 9.37 -3.22 -13.44
N LEU A 67 8.78 -2.99 -14.61
CA LEU A 67 9.12 -3.71 -15.84
C LEU A 67 10.50 -3.35 -16.40
N SER A 68 11.02 -2.15 -16.10
CA SER A 68 12.33 -1.71 -16.56
C SER A 68 13.46 -2.64 -16.11
N LEU A 69 13.37 -3.20 -14.89
CA LEU A 69 14.38 -4.12 -14.37
C LEU A 69 14.45 -5.39 -15.22
N THR A 70 13.28 -5.99 -15.52
CA THR A 70 13.20 -7.16 -16.42
C THR A 70 13.70 -6.82 -17.81
N PHE A 71 13.31 -5.65 -18.34
CA PHE A 71 13.77 -5.19 -19.65
C PHE A 71 15.30 -5.09 -19.71
N PHE A 72 15.95 -4.50 -18.70
CA PHE A 72 17.41 -4.37 -18.65
C PHE A 72 18.12 -5.71 -18.49
N ILE A 73 17.59 -6.63 -17.69
CA ILE A 73 18.15 -7.99 -17.56
C ILE A 73 18.09 -8.72 -18.91
N VAL A 74 16.91 -8.74 -19.54
CA VAL A 74 16.69 -9.46 -20.80
C VAL A 74 17.53 -8.86 -21.93
N SER A 75 17.51 -7.52 -22.09
CA SER A 75 18.29 -6.84 -23.13
C SER A 75 19.80 -6.99 -22.91
N GLY A 76 20.27 -6.91 -21.66
CA GLY A 76 21.66 -7.14 -21.30
C GLY A 76 22.14 -8.55 -21.65
N VAL A 77 21.37 -9.58 -21.26
CA VAL A 77 21.66 -10.98 -21.60
C VAL A 77 21.64 -11.20 -23.11
N TYR A 78 20.66 -10.63 -23.81
CA TYR A 78 20.55 -10.70 -25.26
C TYR A 78 21.81 -10.13 -25.95
N PHE A 79 22.24 -8.93 -25.55
CA PHE A 79 23.44 -8.30 -26.11
C PHE A 79 24.72 -9.08 -25.78
N TRP A 80 24.82 -9.63 -24.57
CA TRP A 80 25.93 -10.49 -24.17
C TRP A 80 26.01 -11.73 -25.07
N LEU A 81 24.90 -12.45 -25.26
CA LEU A 81 24.85 -13.62 -26.14
C LEU A 81 25.22 -13.28 -27.59
N LYS A 82 24.71 -12.16 -28.12
CA LYS A 82 25.03 -11.72 -29.49
C LYS A 82 26.50 -11.40 -29.66
N ARG A 83 27.13 -10.74 -28.69
CA ARG A 83 28.57 -10.43 -28.71
C ARG A 83 29.43 -11.69 -28.68
N HIS A 84 29.06 -12.69 -27.87
CA HIS A 84 29.84 -13.91 -27.69
C HIS A 84 29.59 -14.99 -28.75
N LYS A 85 28.49 -14.88 -29.53
CA LYS A 85 28.27 -15.70 -30.73
C LYS A 85 29.02 -15.20 -31.98
N TRP A 86 29.67 -14.04 -31.91
CA TRP A 86 30.53 -13.47 -32.96
C TRP A 86 32.03 -13.63 -32.64
N LYS A 87 32.37 -14.73 -31.97
CA LYS A 87 33.71 -15.33 -31.95
C LYS A 87 33.57 -16.76 -32.43
#